data_AF-A0A0Q1DMI6-F1
#
_entry.id   AF-A0A0Q1DMI6-F1
#
_cell.length_a   1.000
_cell.length_b   1.000
_cell.length_c   1.000
_cell.angle_alpha   90.00
_cell.angle_beta   90.00
_cell.angle_gamma   90.00
#
_symmetry.space_group_name_H-M   'P 1'
#
loop_
_entity.id
_entity.type
_entity.pdbx_description
1 polymer ?
#
loop_
_entity_poly.entity_id
_entity_poly.type
_entity_poly.pdbx_seq_one_letter_code
_entity_poly.pdbx_strand_id
1 'polypeptide(L)' 'MKAELTESEKEILMGKVRAIARKHKVSHTYINNIISNDVDIDSNKASKIFEDLKRTIEFFQPIP' A
#
# COMPACT_ATOMS: atom_id res chain seq x y z
N MET A 1 1.78 -3.52 14.25
CA MET A 1 1.75 -2.05 14.06
C MET A 1 0.82 -1.73 12.90
N LYS A 2 -0.15 -0.83 13.08
CA LYS A 2 -0.97 -0.34 11.97
C LYS A 2 -0.16 0.71 11.21
N ALA A 3 0.02 0.53 9.91
CA ALA A 3 0.45 1.65 9.09
C ALA A 3 -0.64 2.70 9.08
N GLU A 4 -0.28 3.97 8.98
CA GLU A 4 -1.23 5.03 8.68
C GLU A 4 -0.80 5.69 7.37
N LEU A 5 -1.70 5.63 6.38
CA LEU A 5 -1.61 6.39 5.14
C LEU A 5 -2.60 7.55 5.20
N THR A 6 -2.16 8.71 4.75
CA THR A 6 -3.00 9.91 4.56
C THR A 6 -3.95 9.72 3.38
N GLU A 7 -5.03 10.51 3.31
CA GLU A 7 -6.00 10.43 2.21
C GLU A 7 -5.35 10.66 0.84
N SER A 8 -4.43 11.61 0.72
CA SER A 8 -3.69 11.87 -0.53
C SER A 8 -2.85 10.67 -0.97
N GLU A 9 -2.24 9.95 -0.02
CA GLU A 9 -1.47 8.74 -0.31
C GLU A 9 -2.37 7.60 -0.77
N LYS A 10 -3.56 7.46 -0.18
CA LYS A 10 -4.57 6.48 -0.60
C LYS A 10 -5.03 6.76 -2.03
N GLU A 11 -5.23 8.01 -2.42
CA GLU A 11 -5.60 8.39 -3.79
C GLU A 11 -4.53 8.01 -4.82
N ILE A 12 -3.25 8.29 -4.51
CA ILE A 12 -2.11 7.89 -5.36
C ILE A 12 -2.12 6.37 -5.59
N LEU A 13 -2.42 5.61 -4.53
CA LEU A 13 -2.38 4.15 -4.54
C LEU A 13 -3.61 3.50 -5.16
N MET A 14 -4.79 4.14 -5.13
CA MET A 14 -6.06 3.63 -5.71
C MET A 14 -5.90 3.25 -7.18
N GLY A 15 -5.18 4.04 -7.97
CA GLY A 15 -4.89 3.74 -9.38
C GLY A 15 -3.89 2.59 -9.59
N LYS A 16 -3.22 2.11 -8.53
CA LYS A 16 -2.12 1.13 -8.59
C LYS A 16 -2.41 -0.18 -7.86
N VAL A 17 -3.50 -0.27 -7.11
CA VAL A 17 -3.92 -1.46 -6.33
C VAL A 17 -3.75 -2.76 -7.11
N ARG A 18 -4.27 -2.83 -8.35
CA ARG A 18 -4.20 -4.05 -9.18
C ARG A 18 -2.77 -4.42 -9.57
N ALA A 19 -1.91 -3.44 -9.85
CA ALA A 19 -0.52 -3.68 -10.22
C ALA A 19 0.27 -4.22 -9.01
N ILE A 20 0.05 -3.63 -7.83
CA ILE A 20 0.70 -4.03 -6.59
C ILE A 20 0.22 -5.42 -6.14
N ALA A 21 -1.09 -5.69 -6.25
CA ALA A 21 -1.66 -7.01 -5.98
C ALA A 21 -1.02 -8.11 -6.85
N ARG A 22 -0.84 -7.84 -8.16
CA ARG A 22 -0.16 -8.75 -9.09
C ARG A 22 1.30 -8.98 -8.71
N LYS A 23 2.04 -7.92 -8.38
CA LYS A 23 3.46 -7.99 -7.96
C LYS A 23 3.64 -8.91 -6.75
N HIS A 24 2.73 -8.83 -5.79
CA HIS A 24 2.81 -9.59 -4.52
C HIS A 24 2.03 -10.91 -4.51
N LYS A 25 1.37 -11.26 -5.63
CA LYS A 25 0.51 -12.45 -5.76
C LYS A 25 -0.55 -12.52 -4.66
N VAL A 26 -1.24 -11.42 -4.43
CA VAL A 26 -2.34 -11.28 -3.45
C VAL A 26 -3.60 -10.74 -4.14
N SER A 27 -4.75 -10.82 -3.47
CA SER A 27 -5.97 -10.20 -3.99
C SER A 27 -5.87 -8.67 -3.91
N HIS A 28 -6.56 -7.98 -4.82
CA HIS A 28 -6.68 -6.52 -4.74
C HIS A 28 -7.41 -6.08 -3.46
N THR A 29 -8.34 -6.90 -2.97
CA THR A 29 -9.02 -6.69 -1.68
C THR A 29 -8.02 -6.65 -0.52
N TYR A 30 -7.04 -7.56 -0.52
CA TYR A 30 -6.01 -7.56 0.52
C TYR A 30 -5.17 -6.28 0.52
N ILE A 31 -4.82 -5.78 -0.68
CA ILE A 31 -4.14 -4.49 -0.81
C ILE A 31 -5.03 -3.33 -0.33
N ASN A 32 -6.31 -3.32 -0.68
CA ASN A 32 -7.26 -2.29 -0.20
C ASN A 32 -7.38 -2.30 1.33
N ASN A 33 -7.38 -3.48 1.95
CA ASN A 33 -7.46 -3.57 3.40
C ASN A 33 -6.16 -3.07 4.06
N ILE A 34 -5.00 -3.29 3.45
CA ILE A 34 -3.73 -2.68 3.89
C ILE A 34 -3.80 -1.15 3.75
N ILE A 35 -4.29 -0.64 2.63
CA ILE A 35 -4.43 0.81 2.39
C ILE A 35 -5.43 1.46 3.35
N SER A 36 -6.47 0.72 3.72
CA SER A 36 -7.53 1.16 4.65
C SER A 36 -7.17 0.94 6.12
N ASN A 37 -5.95 0.46 6.42
CA ASN A 37 -5.47 0.11 7.76
C ASN A 37 -6.33 -0.93 8.50
N ASP A 38 -7.02 -1.78 7.74
CA ASP A 38 -7.91 -2.84 8.24
C ASP A 38 -7.19 -4.20 8.41
N VAL A 39 -5.87 -4.22 8.17
CA VAL A 39 -5.00 -5.40 8.33
C VAL A 39 -3.81 -5.04 9.21
N ASP A 40 -3.52 -5.89 10.19
CA ASP A 40 -2.29 -5.79 10.96
C ASP A 40 -1.07 -6.16 10.12
N ILE A 41 -0.09 -5.25 10.09
CA ILE A 41 1.15 -5.40 9.34
C ILE A 41 2.20 -6.11 10.21
N ASP A 42 1.82 -7.24 10.78
CA ASP A 42 2.73 -8.08 11.60
C ASP A 42 3.29 -9.27 10.82
N SER A 43 2.75 -9.53 9.62
CA SER A 43 3.30 -10.56 8.74
C SER A 43 4.42 -10.01 7.86
N ASN A 44 5.51 -10.77 7.70
CA ASN A 44 6.60 -10.47 6.76
C ASN A 44 6.12 -10.10 5.35
N LYS A 45 4.97 -10.64 4.93
CA LYS A 45 4.36 -10.34 3.64
C LYS A 45 3.68 -8.98 3.62
N ALA A 46 2.91 -8.65 4.65
CA ALA A 46 2.27 -7.34 4.78
C ALA A 46 3.31 -6.22 4.88
N SER A 47 4.40 -6.40 5.64
CA SER A 47 5.46 -5.40 5.76
C SER A 47 6.12 -5.10 4.41
N LYS A 48 6.42 -6.13 3.61
CA LYS A 48 6.96 -5.96 2.25
C LYS A 48 6.01 -5.24 1.30
N ILE A 49 4.72 -5.57 1.37
CA ILE A 49 3.71 -4.87 0.58
C ILE A 49 3.66 -3.40 0.99
N PHE A 50 3.70 -3.12 2.28
CA PHE A 50 3.65 -1.78 2.81
C PHE A 50 4.87 -0.92 2.43
N GLU A 51 6.07 -1.48 2.46
CA GLU A 51 7.28 -0.80 1.96
C GLU A 51 7.17 -0.45 0.47
N ASP A 52 6.63 -1.35 -0.35
CA ASP A 52 6.42 -1.10 -1.78
C ASP A 52 5.35 -0.02 -2.02
N LEU A 53 4.30 0.02 -1.20
CA LEU A 53 3.29 1.09 -1.22
C LEU A 53 3.95 2.44 -0.93
N LYS A 54 4.79 2.51 0.12
CA LYS A 54 5.56 3.72 0.45
C LYS A 54 6.48 4.18 -0.67
N ARG A 55 7.25 3.28 -1.28
CA ARG A 55 8.10 3.63 -2.42
C ARG A 55 7.30 4.16 -3.62
N THR A 56 6.11 3.60 -3.83
CA THR A 56 5.21 4.09 -4.87
C THR A 56 4.76 5.52 -4.55
N ILE A 57 4.38 5.79 -3.31
CA ILE A 57 4.05 7.15 -2.85
C ILE A 57 5.23 8.10 -3.05
N GLU A 58 6.43 7.76 -2.57
CA GLU A 58 7.63 8.59 -2.71
C GLU A 58 7.98 8.91 -4.17
N PHE A 59 7.73 7.97 -5.09
CA PHE A 59 7.95 8.20 -6.52
C PHE A 59 6.97 9.21 -7.13
N PHE A 60 5.72 9.24 -6.64
CA PHE A 60 4.66 10.09 -7.18
C PHE A 60 4.44 11.39 -6.40
N GLN A 61 4.94 11.48 -5.16
CA GLN A 61 4.98 12.73 -4.42
C GLN A 61 6.17 13.57 -4.94
N PRO A 62 5.91 14.79 -5.45
CA PRO A 62 7.00 15.69 -5.78
C PRO A 62 7.77 16.05 -4.51
N ILE A 63 9.08 15.92 -4.57
CA ILE A 63 9.98 16.39 -3.50
C ILE A 63 9.77 17.92 -3.39
N PRO A 64 9.59 18.48 -2.18
CA PRO A 64 9.42 19.92 -1.98
C PRO A 64 10.59 20.75 -2.52
#